data_AF-A0A1J3HC35-F1
#
_entry.id   AF-A0A1J3HC35-F1
#
_cell.length_a   1.000
_cell.length_b   1.000
_cell.length_c   1.000
_cell.angle_alpha   90.00
_cell.angle_beta   90.00
_cell.angle_gamma   90.00
#
_symmetry.space_group_name_H-M   'P 1'
#
loop_
_entity.id
_entity.type
_entity.pdbx_description
1 polymer ?
#
loop_
_entity_poly.entity_id
_entity_poly.type
_entity_poly.pdbx_seq_one_letter_code
_entity_poly.pdbx_strand_id
1 'polypeptide(L)'
;RIISWILDCPEIDDKFAAQMAEGVHNLEIWMAALRIIRCTARKEVSYYEKRDKLLNYAKMLGEAETICNNEDNRKNADQKRHYAFMLGVECENPVKQGHATKCFLNVVRDVFEGAESPSFEVLEDG
;
A
#
# COMPACT_ATOMS: atom_id res chain seq x y z
N ARG A 1 -0.58 12.77 -16.63
CA ARG A 1 -2.05 12.92 -16.65
C ARG A 1 -2.62 11.98 -17.72
N ILE A 2 -2.73 10.68 -17.42
CA ILE A 2 -3.27 9.65 -18.36
C ILE A 2 -4.68 9.22 -17.91
N ILE A 3 -5.24 9.79 -16.83
CA ILE A 3 -6.49 9.29 -16.23
C ILE A 3 -7.72 10.16 -16.56
N SER A 4 -7.56 11.45 -16.91
CA SER A 4 -8.75 12.31 -17.14
C SER A 4 -9.55 11.88 -18.39
N TRP A 5 -8.89 11.49 -19.47
CA TRP A 5 -9.58 11.05 -20.70
C TRP A 5 -10.46 9.80 -20.53
N ILE A 6 -10.20 8.95 -19.53
CA ILE A 6 -11.03 7.76 -19.24
C ILE A 6 -12.27 8.14 -18.42
N LEU A 7 -12.18 9.21 -17.62
CA LEU A 7 -13.27 9.68 -16.76
C LEU A 7 -14.12 10.75 -17.46
N ASP A 8 -13.57 11.46 -18.44
CA ASP A 8 -14.22 12.49 -19.26
C ASP A 8 -14.90 11.89 -20.52
N CYS A 9 -15.37 10.64 -20.45
CA CYS A 9 -16.04 10.02 -21.59
C CYS A 9 -17.51 10.51 -21.64
N PRO A 10 -17.96 11.17 -22.73
CA PRO A 10 -19.34 11.58 -22.86
C PRO A 10 -20.29 10.37 -22.86
N GLU A 11 -21.53 10.61 -22.43
CA GLU A 11 -22.60 9.61 -22.42
C GLU A 11 -22.82 9.07 -23.84
N ILE A 12 -22.84 7.75 -23.97
CA ILE A 12 -22.97 7.09 -25.28
C ILE A 12 -24.42 7.24 -25.75
N ASP A 13 -24.66 8.00 -26.82
CA ASP A 13 -26.00 8.18 -27.38
C ASP A 13 -26.48 6.97 -28.20
N ASP A 14 -27.80 6.85 -28.36
CA ASP A 14 -28.46 5.73 -29.05
C ASP A 14 -28.06 5.62 -30.53
N LYS A 15 -27.65 6.73 -31.16
CA LYS A 15 -27.24 6.76 -32.57
C LYS A 15 -25.83 6.20 -32.74
N PHE A 16 -24.93 6.51 -31.82
CA PHE A 16 -23.60 5.92 -31.74
C PHE A 16 -23.68 4.42 -31.43
N ALA A 17 -24.54 4.04 -30.48
CA ALA A 17 -24.78 2.63 -30.18
C ALA A 17 -25.33 1.85 -31.38
N ALA A 18 -26.25 2.44 -32.16
CA ALA A 18 -26.79 1.83 -33.38
C ALA A 18 -25.73 1.65 -34.49
N GLN A 19 -24.87 2.65 -34.71
CA GLN A 19 -23.76 2.54 -35.66
C GLN A 19 -22.72 1.48 -35.26
N MET A 20 -22.52 1.28 -33.95
CA MET A 20 -21.66 0.23 -33.41
C MET A 20 -22.29 -1.16 -33.53
N ALA A 21 -23.62 -1.25 -33.41
CA ALA A 21 -24.37 -2.50 -33.51
C ALA A 21 -24.41 -3.08 -34.94
N GLU A 22 -24.37 -2.25 -35.98
CA GLU A 22 -24.23 -2.72 -37.38
C GLU A 22 -22.91 -3.47 -37.62
N GLY A 23 -21.88 -3.21 -36.81
CA GLY A 23 -20.62 -3.93 -36.81
C GLY A 23 -20.51 -4.90 -35.63
N VAL A 24 -21.40 -5.88 -35.49
CA VAL A 24 -21.44 -6.84 -34.34
C VAL A 24 -20.06 -7.43 -33.97
N HIS A 25 -19.20 -7.74 -34.94
CA HIS A 25 -17.81 -8.18 -34.69
C HIS A 25 -16.91 -7.10 -34.08
N ASN A 26 -17.18 -5.83 -34.36
CA ASN A 26 -16.50 -4.67 -33.79
C ASN A 26 -16.82 -4.55 -32.29
N LEU A 27 -18.08 -4.78 -31.87
CA LEU A 27 -18.49 -4.65 -30.47
C LEU A 27 -17.76 -5.64 -29.55
N GLU A 28 -17.64 -6.91 -29.96
CA GLU A 28 -16.92 -7.93 -29.18
C GLU A 28 -15.43 -7.59 -29.06
N ILE A 29 -14.81 -7.10 -30.14
CA ILE A 29 -13.43 -6.63 -30.16
C ILE A 29 -13.23 -5.43 -29.22
N TRP A 30 -14.14 -4.46 -29.24
CA TRP A 30 -14.09 -3.30 -28.33
C TRP A 30 -14.29 -3.69 -26.87
N MET A 31 -15.22 -4.60 -26.57
CA MET A 31 -15.38 -5.11 -25.22
C MET A 31 -14.14 -5.87 -24.74
N ALA A 32 -13.49 -6.65 -25.61
CA ALA A 32 -12.22 -7.31 -25.29
C ALA A 32 -11.12 -6.28 -25.01
N ALA A 33 -10.99 -5.24 -25.84
CA ALA A 33 -10.04 -4.15 -25.64
C ALA A 33 -10.29 -3.41 -24.31
N LEU A 34 -11.53 -3.06 -23.98
CA LEU A 34 -11.90 -2.42 -22.72
C LEU A 34 -11.60 -3.30 -21.50
N ARG A 35 -11.84 -4.62 -21.60
CA ARG A 35 -11.48 -5.57 -20.52
C ARG A 35 -9.97 -5.61 -20.30
N ILE A 36 -9.17 -5.64 -21.37
CA ILE A 36 -7.71 -5.60 -21.28
C ILE A 36 -7.25 -4.29 -20.62
N ILE A 37 -7.76 -3.14 -21.08
CA ILE A 37 -7.42 -1.83 -20.50
C ILE A 37 -7.78 -1.80 -19.01
N ARG A 38 -8.99 -2.24 -18.64
CA ARG A 38 -9.43 -2.29 -17.23
C ARG A 38 -8.56 -3.21 -16.39
N CYS A 39 -8.19 -4.38 -16.91
CA CYS A 39 -7.30 -5.31 -16.23
C CYS A 39 -5.90 -4.72 -16.04
N THR A 40 -5.35 -4.08 -17.06
CA THR A 40 -4.04 -3.40 -16.98
C THR A 40 -4.09 -2.25 -15.98
N ALA A 41 -5.12 -1.40 -16.01
CA ALA A 41 -5.31 -0.32 -15.05
C ALA A 41 -5.38 -0.83 -13.61
N ARG A 42 -6.13 -1.93 -13.36
CA ARG A 42 -6.19 -2.57 -12.03
C ARG A 42 -4.83 -3.11 -11.57
N LYS A 43 -4.07 -3.74 -12.48
CA LYS A 43 -2.72 -4.23 -12.17
C LYS A 43 -1.78 -3.09 -11.82
N GLU A 44 -1.81 -1.99 -12.56
CA GLU A 44 -1.01 -0.79 -12.29
C GLU A 44 -1.39 -0.17 -10.94
N VAL A 45 -2.68 0.02 -10.65
CA VAL A 45 -3.15 0.53 -9.35
C VAL A 45 -2.64 -0.36 -8.21
N SER A 46 -2.82 -1.68 -8.32
CA SER A 46 -2.33 -2.63 -7.31
C SER A 46 -0.80 -2.60 -7.16
N TYR A 47 -0.07 -2.45 -8.26
CA TYR A 47 1.38 -2.29 -8.24
C TYR A 47 1.81 -1.03 -7.50
N TYR A 48 1.18 0.12 -7.81
CA TYR A 48 1.49 1.38 -7.14
C TYR A 48 1.08 1.38 -5.67
N GLU A 49 -0.05 0.77 -5.31
CA GLU A 49 -0.47 0.57 -3.92
C GLU A 49 0.53 -0.29 -3.14
N LYS A 50 0.98 -1.41 -3.72
CA LYS A 50 2.01 -2.25 -3.09
C LYS A 50 3.34 -1.50 -2.95
N ARG A 51 3.72 -0.71 -3.96
CA ARG A 51 4.93 0.10 -3.94
C ARG A 51 4.87 1.16 -2.84
N ASP A 52 3.73 1.84 -2.69
CA ASP A 52 3.52 2.84 -1.64
C ASP A 52 3.62 2.21 -0.24
N LYS A 53 2.97 1.06 -0.05
CA LYS A 53 3.08 0.27 1.18
C LYS A 53 4.53 -0.11 1.52
N LEU A 54 5.31 -0.56 0.54
CA LEU A 54 6.72 -0.88 0.72
C LEU A 54 7.58 0.33 1.07
N LEU A 55 7.33 1.49 0.45
CA LEU A 55 8.03 2.73 0.76
C LEU A 55 7.73 3.18 2.20
N ASN A 56 6.47 3.11 2.61
CA ASN A 56 6.06 3.42 3.98
C ASN A 56 6.68 2.46 4.99
N TYR A 57 6.69 1.16 4.69
CA TYR A 57 7.36 0.16 5.52
C TYR A 57 8.86 0.45 5.67
N ALA A 58 9.57 0.67 4.56
CA ALA A 58 11.00 0.98 4.58
C ALA A 58 11.32 2.25 5.38
N LYS A 59 10.46 3.27 5.26
CA LYS A 59 10.58 4.50 6.07
C LYS A 59 10.45 4.19 7.57
N MET A 60 9.41 3.46 7.96
CA MET A 60 9.15 3.12 9.36
C MET A 60 10.22 2.19 9.95
N LEU A 61 10.79 1.29 9.13
CA LEU A 61 11.94 0.47 9.50
C LEU A 61 13.16 1.35 9.83
N GLY A 62 13.43 2.37 9.02
CA GLY A 62 14.48 3.34 9.32
C GLY A 62 14.24 4.16 10.60
N GLU A 63 12.98 4.49 10.90
CA GLU A 63 12.61 5.14 12.16
C GLU A 63 12.88 4.20 13.36
N ALA A 64 12.48 2.93 13.28
CA ALA A 64 12.74 1.94 14.33
C ALA A 64 14.24 1.72 14.54
N GLU A 65 15.01 1.62 13.46
CA GLU A 65 16.47 1.52 13.50
C GLU A 65 17.10 2.75 14.16
N THR A 66 16.63 3.96 13.81
CA THR A 66 17.12 5.21 14.41
C THR A 66 16.87 5.25 15.92
N ILE A 67 15.69 4.81 16.38
CA ILE A 67 15.38 4.71 17.82
C ILE A 67 16.35 3.74 18.50
N CYS A 68 16.59 2.56 17.92
CA CYS A 68 17.51 1.59 18.50
C CYS A 68 18.97 2.11 18.52
N ASN A 69 19.41 2.79 17.47
CA ASN A 69 20.76 3.33 17.34
C ASN A 69 21.02 4.49 18.31
N ASN A 70 20.03 5.36 18.54
CA ASN A 70 20.15 6.46 19.52
C ASN A 70 20.32 5.93 20.95
N GLU A 71 19.77 4.76 21.24
CA GLU A 71 19.85 4.09 22.55
C GLU A 71 21.03 3.09 22.65
N ASP A 72 21.80 2.89 21.57
CA ASP A 72 22.95 1.97 21.51
C ASP A 72 24.19 2.53 22.21
N ASN A 73 24.06 2.81 23.50
CA ASN A 73 25.15 3.31 24.33
C ASN A 73 25.86 2.19 25.12
N ARG A 74 25.35 0.95 25.11
CA ARG A 74 25.88 -0.16 25.92
C ARG A 74 25.67 -1.51 25.22
N LYS A 75 26.77 -2.18 24.89
CA LYS A 75 26.80 -3.62 24.55
C LYS A 75 26.49 -4.42 25.82
N ASN A 76 25.23 -4.65 26.13
CA ASN A 76 24.80 -5.47 27.27
C ASN A 76 23.77 -6.53 26.83
N ALA A 77 23.72 -7.65 27.55
CA ALA A 77 22.88 -8.80 27.20
C ALA A 77 21.36 -8.47 27.16
N ASP A 78 20.94 -7.39 27.83
CA ASP A 78 19.55 -6.94 27.90
C ASP A 78 19.14 -5.97 26.78
N GLN A 79 20.04 -5.68 25.83
CA GLN A 79 19.84 -4.70 24.77
C GLN A 79 18.60 -4.99 23.91
N LYS A 80 18.34 -6.27 23.60
CA LYS A 80 17.11 -6.68 22.87
C LYS A 80 15.83 -6.34 23.64
N ARG A 81 15.84 -6.54 24.97
CA ARG A 81 14.68 -6.24 25.84
C ARG A 81 14.47 -4.74 25.97
N HIS A 82 15.56 -3.98 26.02
CA HIS A 82 15.52 -2.53 26.03
C HIS A 82 14.95 -1.96 24.73
N TYR A 83 15.39 -2.46 23.57
CA TYR A 83 14.82 -2.06 22.28
C TYR A 83 13.33 -2.40 22.17
N ALA A 84 12.92 -3.58 22.62
CA ALA A 84 11.50 -3.94 22.66
C ALA A 84 10.68 -2.98 23.51
N PHE A 85 11.19 -2.58 24.67
CA PHE A 85 10.51 -1.60 25.51
C PHE A 85 10.40 -0.23 24.82
N MET A 86 11.49 0.29 24.26
CA MET A 86 11.50 1.60 23.59
C MET A 86 10.58 1.66 22.37
N LEU A 87 10.63 0.63 21.52
CA LEU A 87 9.76 0.53 20.36
C LEU A 87 8.28 0.39 20.77
N GLY A 88 8.00 -0.33 21.86
CA GLY A 88 6.65 -0.45 22.43
C GLY A 88 6.10 0.89 22.92
N VAL A 89 6.90 1.66 23.66
CA VAL A 89 6.53 3.01 24.11
C VAL A 89 6.23 3.93 22.92
N GLU A 90 7.03 3.84 21.85
CA GLU A 90 6.79 4.64 20.65
C GLU A 90 5.50 4.23 19.92
N CYS A 91 5.15 2.95 19.92
CA CYS A 91 3.90 2.44 19.37
C CYS A 91 2.66 2.94 20.12
N GLU A 92 2.78 3.14 21.44
CA GLU A 92 1.70 3.65 22.30
C GLU A 92 1.60 5.19 22.27
N ASN A 93 2.48 5.88 21.55
CA ASN A 93 2.55 7.34 21.55
C ASN A 93 1.28 7.97 20.94
N PRO A 94 0.43 8.64 21.73
CA PRO A 94 -0.85 9.18 21.28
C PRO A 94 -0.69 10.33 20.28
N VAL A 95 0.50 10.93 20.19
CA VAL A 95 0.80 12.03 19.27
C VAL A 95 0.92 11.54 17.82
N LYS A 96 1.26 10.27 17.60
CA LYS A 96 1.54 9.72 16.26
C LYS A 96 0.35 9.00 15.61
N GLN A 97 -0.85 9.05 16.20
CA GLN A 97 -1.99 8.27 15.74
C GLN A 97 -2.33 8.47 14.24
N GLY A 98 -2.58 7.36 13.55
CA GLY A 98 -2.89 7.34 12.12
C GLY A 98 -2.22 6.18 11.36
N HIS A 99 -2.25 6.26 10.03
CA HIS A 99 -1.68 5.22 9.14
C HIS A 99 -0.18 4.98 9.41
N ALA A 100 0.58 6.03 9.71
CA ALA A 100 2.01 5.91 10.02
C ALA A 100 2.26 5.05 11.28
N THR A 101 1.49 5.24 12.35
CA THR A 101 1.58 4.42 13.58
C THR A 101 1.23 2.96 13.30
N LYS A 102 0.21 2.70 12.48
CA LYS A 102 -0.14 1.33 12.08
C LYS A 102 0.97 0.65 11.28
N CYS A 103 1.60 1.37 10.35
CA CYS A 103 2.78 0.86 9.64
C CYS A 103 3.96 0.62 10.59
N PHE A 104 4.20 1.50 11.55
CA PHE A 104 5.27 1.34 12.53
C PHE A 104 5.06 0.12 13.43
N LEU A 105 3.83 -0.09 13.92
CA LEU A 105 3.43 -1.30 14.66
C LEU A 105 3.73 -2.58 13.88
N ASN A 106 3.37 -2.62 12.59
CA ASN A 106 3.64 -3.77 11.74
C ASN A 106 5.15 -4.04 11.60
N VAL A 107 5.96 -2.99 11.37
CA VAL A 107 7.41 -3.11 11.33
C VAL A 107 7.94 -3.70 12.64
N VAL A 108 7.51 -3.16 13.78
CA VAL A 108 7.98 -3.60 15.10
C VAL A 108 7.63 -5.07 15.32
N ARG A 109 6.39 -5.47 15.02
CA ARG A 109 5.96 -6.87 15.07
C ARG A 109 6.81 -7.77 14.17
N ASP A 110 6.95 -7.42 12.89
CA ASP A 110 7.68 -8.21 11.90
C ASP A 110 9.14 -8.44 12.32
N VAL A 111 9.79 -7.40 12.86
CA VAL A 111 11.18 -7.48 13.36
C VAL A 111 11.27 -8.43 14.57
N PHE A 112 10.31 -8.36 15.50
CA PHE A 112 10.33 -9.22 16.69
C PHE A 112 9.95 -10.68 16.42
N GLU A 113 9.06 -10.91 15.46
CA GLU A 113 8.62 -12.23 15.03
C GLU A 113 9.58 -12.87 14.01
N GLY A 114 10.51 -12.08 13.43
CA GLY A 114 11.43 -12.57 12.41
C GLY A 114 10.73 -12.88 11.09
N ALA A 115 9.74 -12.07 10.71
CA ALA A 115 8.96 -12.28 9.50
C ALA A 115 9.85 -12.24 8.24
N GLU A 116 9.59 -13.16 7.30
CA GLU A 116 10.33 -13.23 6.03
C GLU A 116 9.97 -12.09 5.05
N SER A 117 8.81 -11.45 5.25
CA SER A 117 8.33 -10.37 4.38
C SER A 117 7.44 -9.38 5.14
N PRO A 118 7.37 -8.11 4.69
CA PRO A 118 6.55 -7.08 5.33
C PRO A 118 5.06 -7.45 5.43
N SER A 119 4.49 -7.33 6.62
CA SER A 119 3.05 -7.43 6.85
C SER A 119 2.38 -6.07 6.61
N PHE A 120 1.44 -6.05 5.66
CA PHE A 120 0.66 -4.84 5.33
C PHE A 120 -0.72 -4.83 5.98
N GLU A 121 -1.01 -5.81 6.83
CA GLU A 121 -2.29 -5.91 7.53
C GLU A 121 -2.40 -4.75 8.50
N VAL A 122 -3.37 -3.88 8.26
CA VAL A 122 -3.80 -2.90 9.23
C VAL A 122 -4.46 -3.69 10.35
N LEU A 123 -3.87 -3.72 11.54
CA LEU A 123 -4.61 -4.08 12.74
C LEU A 123 -5.77 -3.07 12.83
N GLU A 124 -6.96 -3.49 12.42
CA GLU A 124 -8.18 -2.81 12.78
C GLU A 124 -8.43 -3.12 14.25
N ASP A 125 -8.60 -2.07 15.04
CA ASP A 125 -9.09 -2.21 16.41
C ASP A 125 -10.46 -2.87 16.33
N GLY A 126 -10.58 -4.07 16.92
CA GLY A 126 -11.85 -4.76 17.11
C GLY A 126 -12.75 -4.07 18.12
#